data_AF-A0A3D4MD79-F1
#
_entry.id   AF-A0A3D4MD79-F1
#
_cell.length_a   1.000
_cell.length_b   1.000
_cell.length_c   1.000
_cell.angle_alpha   90.00
_cell.angle_beta   90.00
_cell.angle_gamma   90.00
#
_symmetry.space_group_name_H-M   'P 1'
#
loop_
_entity.id
_entity.type
_entity.pdbx_description
1 polymer ?
#
loop_
_entity_poly.entity_id
_entity_poly.type
_entity_poly.pdbx_seq_one_letter_code
_entity_poly.pdbx_strand_id
1 'polypeptide(L)'
;MRFFSGSSKSLTAIALAAFIGLPFAATADQVQTTEINSAHHALSPTDPAELTDGNTLSGSYLAARFAQRQQDWAAAQHYMNAAVEFDENNEHMVHRAFLLSLGAGEWGAAKRLADKILLQQQAGLDFALIFTASEALAKKDFTAAEEALAKLPDDGFGQYTKPLMTAWALAGKGEHEAALKALRAHADETDPTFNLHAAMMYDLAGDKENAAKHYTAVLEDSLTLHSALLLANFFERYGDTATAQRIYDGLGPLYAPEKIDSHKTPMIRTAADGAAIAIFDLATLLFERRSYDSAQIYSRLVQMLSPASAFGQLMLGDIATINERYAPAIAAYQSIGAASPLHTLSRLRIAEVYEGADLTDEATKMLRELAAHPASRLQALIALGDMHRRRENFADAVAVYDEALSEVGEPTEAHWAVVYARGMSLERAQDWSRAEKDLLLALSFQPDNPMILNYIGYSWVDKGVNLQKAMDFIRRAVALRPDDGYILDSYGWAYYRLGDMEQAVHWLEKSVALVPDDSTILDHLADAYWQAGRRTEARFKWLRAKELSKDSDFRAAIDGKLKSGIEPAATVVVQKDTSL
;
A
#
# COMPACT_ATOMS: atom_id res chain seq x y z
N MET A 1 28.06 21.46 23.96
CA MET A 1 27.99 22.89 24.28
C MET A 1 27.33 23.59 23.10
N ARG A 2 26.12 24.11 23.32
CA ARG A 2 25.23 24.89 22.42
C ARG A 2 25.64 25.03 20.93
N PHE A 3 25.01 24.24 20.07
CA PHE A 3 24.55 24.65 18.74
C PHE A 3 23.30 23.81 18.43
N PHE A 4 22.22 24.49 18.02
CA PHE A 4 20.95 24.03 17.41
C PHE A 4 19.79 24.86 17.97
N SER A 5 19.64 26.05 17.39
CA SER A 5 18.41 26.84 17.41
C SER A 5 18.21 27.36 16.00
N GLY A 6 17.15 26.93 15.32
CA GLY A 6 16.71 27.49 14.05
C GLY A 6 16.56 26.47 12.92
N SER A 7 15.40 25.85 12.81
CA SER A 7 14.35 26.29 11.87
C SER A 7 13.21 25.28 11.95
N SER A 8 12.02 25.74 12.36
CA SER A 8 10.78 24.99 12.23
C SER A 8 10.37 25.07 10.75
N LYS A 9 11.02 24.29 9.90
CA LYS A 9 10.43 23.95 8.61
C LYS A 9 9.53 22.75 8.84
N SER A 10 8.26 22.91 8.50
CA SER A 10 7.25 21.87 8.46
C SER A 10 7.82 20.67 7.71
N LEU A 11 7.95 19.53 8.41
CA LEU A 11 8.28 18.27 7.78
C LEU A 11 7.13 17.92 6.84
N THR A 12 7.45 17.88 5.56
CA THR A 12 6.57 17.50 4.46
C THR A 12 5.97 16.13 4.76
N ALA A 13 4.69 15.95 4.41
CA ALA A 13 3.93 14.73 4.66
C ALA A 13 4.74 13.47 4.32
N ILE A 14 4.79 12.52 5.26
CA ILE A 14 5.23 11.16 4.95
C ILE A 14 4.28 10.64 3.88
N ALA A 15 4.85 10.24 2.74
CA ALA A 15 4.11 9.55 1.72
C ALA A 15 3.84 8.13 2.24
N LEU A 16 2.86 8.01 3.13
CA LEU A 16 2.16 6.75 3.28
C LEU A 16 1.50 6.54 1.91
N ALA A 17 2.10 5.68 1.08
CA ALA A 17 1.30 4.80 0.24
C ALA A 17 0.51 3.87 1.17
N ALA A 18 -0.38 4.45 1.99
CA ALA A 18 -1.52 3.75 2.47
C ALA A 18 -2.31 3.46 1.21
N PHE A 19 -2.22 2.21 0.75
CA PHE A 19 -3.36 1.61 0.08
C PHE A 19 -4.49 1.63 1.12
N ILE A 20 -5.14 2.78 1.27
CA ILE A 20 -6.55 2.85 1.62
C ILE A 20 -7.18 2.07 0.48
N GLY A 21 -7.54 0.83 0.77
CA GLY A 21 -8.18 -0.04 -0.20
C GLY A 21 -9.24 0.75 -0.94
N LEU A 22 -9.12 0.76 -2.28
CA LEU A 22 -10.27 1.08 -3.11
C LEU A 22 -11.43 0.20 -2.61
N PRO A 23 -12.65 0.74 -2.48
CA PRO A 23 -13.78 -0.06 -2.04
C PRO A 23 -14.03 -1.13 -3.09
N PHE A 24 -13.65 -2.37 -2.81
CA PHE A 24 -14.29 -3.50 -3.46
C PHE A 24 -15.63 -3.67 -2.79
N ALA A 25 -16.70 -3.37 -3.53
CA ALA A 25 -18.05 -3.78 -3.17
C ALA A 25 -18.11 -5.32 -3.24
N ALA A 26 -17.88 -5.98 -2.10
CA ALA A 26 -18.22 -7.38 -1.91
C ALA A 26 -19.60 -7.45 -1.27
N THR A 27 -20.60 -7.84 -2.06
CA THR A 27 -21.95 -8.10 -1.60
C THR A 27 -21.98 -9.41 -0.83
N ALA A 28 -22.45 -9.37 0.42
CA ALA A 28 -22.81 -10.57 1.16
C ALA A 28 -24.06 -11.21 0.53
N ASP A 29 -23.99 -12.51 0.25
CA ASP A 29 -25.19 -13.32 0.07
C ASP A 29 -25.05 -14.65 0.81
N GLN A 30 -26.18 -15.18 1.29
CA GLN A 30 -26.23 -16.36 2.13
C GLN A 30 -26.10 -17.65 1.30
N VAL A 31 -24.97 -18.37 1.40
CA VAL A 31 -24.90 -19.81 1.09
C VAL A 31 -24.16 -20.55 2.23
N GLN A 32 -24.85 -20.76 3.35
CA GLN A 32 -24.30 -21.46 4.51
C GLN A 32 -24.15 -22.96 4.24
N THR A 33 -22.90 -23.37 3.94
CA THR A 33 -22.17 -24.60 4.36
C THR A 33 -21.18 -25.05 3.29
N THR A 34 -21.45 -24.78 2.00
CA THR A 34 -20.54 -25.12 0.90
C THR A 34 -19.43 -24.08 0.72
N GLU A 35 -19.73 -22.80 0.94
CA GLU A 35 -18.77 -21.69 0.81
C GLU A 35 -17.75 -21.64 1.96
N ILE A 36 -18.14 -22.00 3.18
CA ILE A 36 -17.23 -22.03 4.35
C ILE A 36 -16.13 -23.08 4.12
N ASN A 37 -16.47 -24.24 3.54
CA ASN A 37 -15.49 -25.25 3.17
C ASN A 37 -14.55 -24.77 2.06
N SER A 38 -15.01 -23.95 1.10
CA SER A 38 -14.13 -23.34 0.09
C SER A 38 -13.24 -22.23 0.63
N ALA A 39 -13.72 -21.43 1.59
CA ALA A 39 -12.94 -20.38 2.24
C ALA A 39 -11.77 -20.96 3.07
N HIS A 40 -12.03 -22.01 3.86
CA HIS A 40 -10.95 -22.73 4.56
C HIS A 40 -10.04 -23.51 3.61
N HIS A 41 -10.54 -24.00 2.47
CA HIS A 41 -9.69 -24.58 1.44
C HIS A 41 -8.75 -23.53 0.81
N ALA A 42 -9.18 -22.27 0.69
CA ALA A 42 -8.31 -21.18 0.21
C ALA A 42 -7.15 -20.86 1.18
N LEU A 43 -7.25 -21.28 2.44
CA LEU A 43 -6.18 -21.21 3.44
C LEU A 43 -5.25 -22.43 3.45
N SER A 44 -5.48 -23.44 2.62
CA SER A 44 -4.62 -24.61 2.55
C SER A 44 -3.46 -24.36 1.57
N PRO A 45 -2.19 -24.56 2.00
CA PRO A 45 -1.06 -24.47 1.08
C PRO A 45 -1.10 -25.61 0.06
N THR A 46 -0.53 -25.39 -1.12
CA THR A 46 -0.31 -26.44 -2.11
C THR A 46 0.62 -27.50 -1.50
N ASP A 47 0.17 -28.75 -1.39
CA ASP A 47 1.01 -29.86 -0.93
C ASP A 47 1.94 -30.32 -2.06
N PRO A 48 3.27 -30.22 -1.91
CA PRO A 48 4.21 -30.72 -2.91
C PRO A 48 4.03 -32.22 -3.22
N ALA A 49 3.48 -33.02 -2.30
CA ALA A 49 3.22 -34.44 -2.51
C ALA A 49 2.03 -34.72 -3.45
N GLU A 50 1.16 -33.73 -3.68
CA GLU A 50 0.03 -33.83 -4.62
C GLU A 50 0.41 -33.44 -6.05
N LEU A 51 1.57 -32.82 -6.24
CA LEU A 51 2.08 -32.47 -7.56
C LEU A 51 2.58 -33.74 -8.27
N THR A 52 1.93 -34.08 -9.38
CA THR A 52 2.35 -35.21 -10.23
C THR A 52 3.15 -34.67 -11.41
N ASP A 53 4.35 -35.22 -11.65
CA ASP A 53 5.19 -34.81 -12.78
C ASP A 53 4.42 -34.93 -14.10
N GLY A 54 4.54 -33.91 -14.95
CA GLY A 54 3.98 -33.99 -16.29
C GLY A 54 4.76 -35.03 -17.12
N ASN A 55 4.06 -36.05 -17.63
CA ASN A 55 4.68 -37.13 -18.42
C ASN A 55 5.28 -36.69 -19.78
N THR A 56 5.26 -35.39 -20.10
CA THR A 56 5.76 -34.84 -21.37
C THR A 56 6.27 -33.41 -21.17
N LEU A 57 7.23 -32.99 -22.02
CA LEU A 57 7.72 -31.61 -22.10
C LEU A 57 6.58 -30.59 -22.16
N SER A 58 5.64 -30.74 -23.11
CA SER A 58 4.54 -29.80 -23.30
C SER A 58 3.57 -29.80 -22.12
N GLY A 59 3.31 -30.97 -21.51
CA GLY A 59 2.46 -31.09 -20.33
C GLY A 59 3.04 -30.32 -19.14
N SER A 60 4.31 -30.58 -18.79
CA SER A 60 5.01 -29.89 -17.71
C SER A 60 5.12 -28.39 -17.97
N TYR A 61 5.45 -27.97 -19.20
CA TYR A 61 5.52 -26.56 -19.55
C TYR A 61 4.16 -25.86 -19.40
N LEU A 62 3.08 -26.43 -19.92
CA LEU A 62 1.75 -25.82 -19.83
C LEU A 62 1.23 -25.79 -18.38
N ALA A 63 1.49 -26.84 -17.60
CA ALA A 63 1.18 -26.88 -16.16
C ALA A 63 1.92 -25.76 -15.41
N ALA A 64 3.21 -25.58 -15.68
CA ALA A 64 4.01 -24.50 -15.10
C ALA A 64 3.47 -23.11 -15.45
N ARG A 65 3.12 -22.88 -16.73
CA ARG A 65 2.54 -21.62 -17.20
C ARG A 65 1.17 -21.35 -16.58
N PHE A 66 0.35 -22.38 -16.39
CA PHE A 66 -0.93 -22.27 -15.70
C PHE A 66 -0.72 -21.92 -14.23
N ALA A 67 0.10 -22.68 -13.51
CA ALA A 67 0.41 -22.44 -12.10
C ALA A 67 0.95 -21.03 -11.86
N GLN A 68 1.85 -20.53 -12.73
CA GLN A 68 2.35 -19.17 -12.61
C GLN A 68 1.25 -18.11 -12.77
N ARG A 69 0.32 -18.28 -13.72
CA ARG A 69 -0.82 -17.35 -13.86
C ARG A 69 -1.73 -17.36 -12.64
N GLN A 70 -1.82 -18.51 -11.96
CA GLN A 70 -2.52 -18.66 -10.68
C GLN A 70 -1.67 -18.19 -9.48
N GLN A 71 -0.47 -17.64 -9.70
CA GLN A 71 0.45 -17.19 -8.65
C GLN A 71 0.83 -18.32 -7.67
N ASP A 72 0.81 -19.56 -8.16
CA ASP A 72 1.30 -20.74 -7.44
C ASP A 72 2.76 -21.00 -7.81
N TRP A 73 3.65 -20.29 -7.12
CA TRP A 73 5.09 -20.34 -7.38
C TRP A 73 5.71 -21.71 -7.08
N ALA A 74 5.17 -22.44 -6.09
CA ALA A 74 5.65 -23.77 -5.73
C ALA A 74 5.35 -24.78 -6.86
N ALA A 75 4.11 -24.80 -7.36
CA ALA A 75 3.76 -25.65 -8.50
C ALA A 75 4.44 -25.17 -9.80
N ALA A 76 4.50 -23.86 -10.03
CA ALA A 76 5.11 -23.30 -11.24
C ALA A 76 6.58 -23.67 -11.38
N GLN A 77 7.37 -23.52 -10.30
CA GLN A 77 8.78 -23.89 -10.33
C GLN A 77 8.94 -25.41 -10.51
N HIS A 78 8.14 -26.22 -9.81
CA HIS A 78 8.21 -27.68 -9.89
C HIS A 78 8.00 -28.16 -11.33
N TYR A 79 6.92 -27.72 -11.97
CA TYR A 79 6.61 -28.11 -13.34
C TYR A 79 7.58 -27.53 -14.38
N MET A 80 8.11 -26.32 -14.16
CA MET A 80 9.09 -25.74 -15.10
C MET A 80 10.42 -26.47 -14.99
N ASN A 81 10.85 -26.85 -13.79
CA ASN A 81 12.04 -27.68 -13.58
C ASN A 81 11.90 -29.04 -14.26
N ALA A 82 10.76 -29.73 -14.10
CA ALA A 82 10.47 -30.98 -14.80
C ALA A 82 10.47 -30.80 -16.33
N ALA A 83 10.00 -29.66 -16.85
CA ALA A 83 10.05 -29.37 -18.28
C ALA A 83 11.49 -29.19 -18.79
N VAL A 84 12.38 -28.56 -18.00
CA VAL A 84 13.80 -28.37 -18.33
C VAL A 84 14.53 -29.71 -18.43
N GLU A 85 14.13 -30.75 -17.69
CA GLU A 85 14.75 -32.09 -17.78
C GLU A 85 14.55 -32.75 -19.17
N PHE A 86 13.48 -32.40 -19.89
CA PHE A 86 13.25 -32.90 -21.26
C PHE A 86 14.09 -32.17 -22.32
N ASP A 87 14.41 -30.89 -22.11
CA ASP A 87 15.20 -30.07 -23.02
C ASP A 87 16.09 -29.10 -22.25
N GLU A 88 17.17 -29.66 -21.74
CA GLU A 88 18.12 -28.97 -20.86
C GLU A 88 18.85 -27.80 -21.55
N ASN A 89 18.88 -27.74 -22.88
CA ASN A 89 19.60 -26.71 -23.63
C ASN A 89 18.69 -25.55 -24.04
N ASN A 90 17.40 -25.60 -23.69
CA ASN A 90 16.46 -24.53 -23.96
C ASN A 90 16.68 -23.35 -23.03
N GLU A 91 17.43 -22.35 -23.49
CA GLU A 91 17.84 -21.18 -22.68
C GLU A 91 16.65 -20.44 -22.06
N HIS A 92 15.54 -20.31 -22.78
CA HIS A 92 14.35 -19.64 -22.28
C HIS A 92 13.67 -20.40 -21.14
N MET A 93 13.65 -21.73 -21.22
CA MET A 93 13.09 -22.57 -20.15
C MET A 93 14.01 -22.59 -18.93
N VAL A 94 15.32 -22.70 -19.13
CA VAL A 94 16.31 -22.63 -18.04
C VAL A 94 16.20 -21.29 -17.31
N HIS A 95 16.15 -20.17 -18.06
CA HIS A 95 15.96 -18.85 -17.47
C HIS A 95 14.64 -18.74 -16.71
N ARG A 96 13.53 -19.24 -17.27
CA ARG A 96 12.22 -19.20 -16.59
C ARG A 96 12.20 -20.08 -15.34
N ALA A 97 12.77 -21.28 -15.40
CA ALA A 97 12.92 -22.18 -14.26
C ALA A 97 13.73 -21.52 -13.14
N PHE A 98 14.79 -20.80 -13.50
CA PHE A 98 15.63 -20.06 -12.55
C PHE A 98 14.82 -18.99 -11.82
N LEU A 99 14.11 -18.13 -12.55
CA LEU A 99 13.28 -17.07 -11.94
C LEU A 99 12.14 -17.62 -11.09
N LEU A 100 11.49 -18.70 -11.54
CA LEU A 100 10.41 -19.35 -10.78
C LEU A 100 10.94 -20.01 -9.50
N SER A 101 12.08 -20.70 -9.57
CA SER A 101 12.75 -21.30 -8.41
C SER A 101 13.16 -20.21 -7.41
N LEU A 102 13.70 -19.10 -7.90
CA LEU A 102 14.07 -17.95 -7.08
C LEU A 102 12.84 -17.31 -6.40
N GLY A 103 11.76 -17.04 -7.15
CA GLY A 103 10.52 -16.47 -6.61
C GLY A 103 9.79 -17.39 -5.63
N ALA A 104 9.93 -18.71 -5.80
CA ALA A 104 9.43 -19.72 -4.86
C ALA A 104 10.29 -19.84 -3.59
N GLY A 105 11.54 -19.36 -3.61
CA GLY A 105 12.50 -19.54 -2.51
C GLY A 105 13.22 -20.89 -2.54
N GLU A 106 13.21 -21.60 -3.68
CA GLU A 106 13.89 -22.87 -3.88
C GLU A 106 15.38 -22.66 -4.21
N TRP A 107 16.14 -22.22 -3.20
CA TRP A 107 17.55 -21.79 -3.35
C TRP A 107 18.44 -22.82 -4.03
N GLY A 108 18.23 -24.11 -3.74
CA GLY A 108 19.02 -25.19 -4.33
C GLY A 108 18.82 -25.32 -5.84
N ALA A 109 17.56 -25.24 -6.30
CA ALA A 109 17.25 -25.25 -7.72
C ALA A 109 17.72 -23.95 -8.41
N ALA A 110 17.45 -22.80 -7.77
CA ALA A 110 17.88 -21.50 -8.27
C ALA A 110 19.41 -21.44 -8.46
N LYS A 111 20.20 -21.92 -7.50
CA LYS A 111 21.67 -21.97 -7.61
C LYS A 111 22.15 -22.84 -8.77
N ARG A 112 21.62 -24.06 -8.91
CA ARG A 112 22.02 -24.96 -10.01
C ARG A 112 21.75 -24.34 -11.38
N LEU A 113 20.59 -23.69 -11.55
CA LEU A 113 20.21 -23.04 -12.81
C LEU A 113 21.00 -21.76 -13.06
N ALA A 114 21.26 -20.95 -12.02
CA ALA A 114 22.13 -19.77 -12.14
C ALA A 114 23.54 -20.15 -12.60
N ASP A 115 24.13 -21.20 -12.01
CA ASP A 115 25.46 -21.69 -12.42
C ASP A 115 25.48 -22.14 -13.87
N LYS A 116 24.41 -22.81 -14.33
CA LYS A 116 24.25 -23.21 -15.73
C LYS A 116 24.19 -22.01 -16.67
N ILE A 117 23.38 -20.99 -16.35
CA ILE A 117 23.26 -19.74 -17.11
C ILE A 117 24.61 -19.04 -17.19
N LEU A 118 25.34 -18.94 -16.08
CA LEU A 118 26.66 -18.29 -16.02
C LEU A 118 27.71 -19.03 -16.86
N LEU A 119 27.75 -20.37 -16.78
CA LEU A 119 28.69 -21.20 -17.54
C LEU A 119 28.43 -21.13 -19.05
N GLN A 120 27.16 -21.03 -19.45
CA GLN A 120 26.75 -21.07 -20.86
C GLN A 120 26.53 -19.68 -21.48
N GLN A 121 26.62 -18.60 -20.69
CA GLN A 121 26.35 -17.21 -21.11
C GLN A 121 24.96 -17.04 -21.77
N GLN A 122 23.94 -17.65 -21.17
CA GLN A 122 22.58 -17.70 -21.71
C GLN A 122 21.74 -16.49 -21.33
N ALA A 123 20.52 -16.41 -21.89
CA ALA A 123 19.48 -15.49 -21.44
C ALA A 123 19.29 -15.54 -19.90
N GLY A 124 19.13 -14.36 -19.29
CA GLY A 124 18.98 -14.25 -17.83
C GLY A 124 20.30 -14.07 -17.07
N LEU A 125 21.41 -13.86 -17.77
CA LEU A 125 22.73 -13.64 -17.20
C LEU A 125 22.73 -12.58 -16.08
N ASP A 126 22.05 -11.46 -16.29
CA ASP A 126 22.02 -10.34 -15.34
C ASP A 126 21.43 -10.75 -13.99
N PHE A 127 20.29 -11.45 -13.99
CA PHE A 127 19.67 -11.94 -12.77
C PHE A 127 20.50 -13.05 -12.11
N ALA A 128 21.17 -13.91 -12.89
CA ALA A 128 22.09 -14.90 -12.35
C ALA A 128 23.28 -14.22 -11.65
N LEU A 129 23.83 -13.14 -12.23
CA LEU A 129 24.89 -12.34 -11.62
C LEU A 129 24.43 -11.63 -10.34
N ILE A 130 23.24 -11.02 -10.34
CA ILE A 130 22.65 -10.40 -9.14
C ILE A 130 22.46 -11.45 -8.04
N PHE A 131 21.90 -12.61 -8.37
CA PHE A 131 21.71 -13.71 -7.43
C PHE A 131 23.06 -14.17 -6.84
N THR A 132 24.08 -14.39 -7.68
CA THR A 132 25.43 -14.78 -7.23
C THR A 132 26.06 -13.72 -6.35
N ALA A 133 25.94 -12.44 -6.71
CA ALA A 133 26.45 -11.34 -5.90
C ALA A 133 25.75 -11.27 -4.54
N SER A 134 24.42 -11.44 -4.52
CA SER A 134 23.64 -11.47 -3.28
C SER A 134 24.02 -12.66 -2.39
N GLU A 135 24.22 -13.85 -2.97
CA GLU A 135 24.66 -15.04 -2.24
C GLU A 135 26.06 -14.84 -1.64
N ALA A 136 26.98 -14.28 -2.42
CA ALA A 136 28.35 -13.97 -1.98
C ALA A 136 28.36 -12.94 -0.83
N LEU A 137 27.56 -11.87 -0.94
CA LEU A 137 27.36 -10.90 0.14
C LEU A 137 26.81 -11.55 1.42
N ALA A 138 25.78 -12.40 1.30
CA ALA A 138 25.20 -13.11 2.44
C ALA A 138 26.24 -14.03 3.13
N LYS A 139 27.15 -14.62 2.36
CA LYS A 139 28.28 -15.44 2.83
C LYS A 139 29.50 -14.64 3.27
N LYS A 140 29.46 -13.30 3.18
CA LYS A 140 30.58 -12.38 3.44
C LYS A 140 31.79 -12.58 2.51
N ASP A 141 31.58 -13.18 1.35
CA ASP A 141 32.58 -13.26 0.28
C ASP A 141 32.48 -12.02 -0.61
N PHE A 142 32.98 -10.90 -0.08
CA PHE A 142 32.86 -9.60 -0.75
C PHE A 142 33.63 -9.54 -2.07
N THR A 143 34.71 -10.31 -2.21
CA THR A 143 35.48 -10.36 -3.46
C THR A 143 34.69 -11.09 -4.55
N ALA A 144 34.10 -12.25 -4.25
CA ALA A 144 33.23 -12.93 -5.21
C ALA A 144 32.00 -12.08 -5.58
N ALA A 145 31.46 -11.32 -4.62
CA ALA A 145 30.38 -10.39 -4.89
C ALA A 145 30.78 -9.31 -5.91
N GLU A 146 31.93 -8.65 -5.72
CA GLU A 146 32.44 -7.65 -6.67
C GLU A 146 32.75 -8.26 -8.05
N GLU A 147 33.31 -9.47 -8.11
CA GLU A 147 33.59 -10.16 -9.37
C GLU A 147 32.31 -10.46 -10.17
N ALA A 148 31.22 -10.83 -9.49
CA ALA A 148 29.92 -11.02 -10.12
C ALA A 148 29.34 -9.66 -10.59
N LEU A 149 29.37 -8.63 -9.74
CA LEU A 149 28.84 -7.30 -10.04
C LEU A 149 29.61 -6.61 -11.18
N ALA A 150 30.92 -6.81 -11.27
CA ALA A 150 31.74 -6.24 -12.35
C ALA A 150 31.34 -6.75 -13.74
N LYS A 151 30.79 -7.97 -13.82
CA LYS A 151 30.27 -8.57 -15.07
C LYS A 151 28.85 -8.12 -15.40
N LEU A 152 28.14 -7.49 -14.46
CA LEU A 152 26.79 -6.99 -14.69
C LEU A 152 26.86 -5.79 -15.65
N PRO A 153 26.05 -5.75 -16.73
CA PRO A 153 25.99 -4.62 -17.65
C PRO A 153 25.59 -3.31 -16.95
N ASP A 154 26.05 -2.18 -17.48
CA ASP A 154 25.73 -0.84 -16.99
C ASP A 154 24.45 -0.28 -17.65
N ASP A 155 23.47 -1.12 -17.94
CA ASP A 155 22.19 -0.76 -18.56
C ASP A 155 20.99 -1.34 -17.78
N GLY A 156 19.77 -1.01 -18.22
CA GLY A 156 18.54 -1.57 -17.67
C GLY A 156 18.45 -1.44 -16.15
N PHE A 157 18.36 -2.59 -15.46
CA PHE A 157 18.39 -2.65 -13.99
C PHE A 157 19.81 -2.65 -13.41
N GLY A 158 20.81 -3.09 -14.19
CA GLY A 158 22.21 -3.09 -13.78
C GLY A 158 22.73 -1.70 -13.43
N GLN A 159 22.23 -0.65 -14.11
CA GLN A 159 22.57 0.74 -13.80
C GLN A 159 22.19 1.17 -12.37
N TYR A 160 21.18 0.54 -11.76
CA TYR A 160 20.71 0.82 -10.39
C TYR A 160 21.32 -0.16 -9.39
N THR A 161 21.28 -1.46 -9.70
CA THR A 161 21.67 -2.51 -8.76
C THR A 161 23.19 -2.58 -8.57
N LYS A 162 23.97 -2.42 -9.66
CA LYS A 162 25.43 -2.58 -9.62
C LYS A 162 26.13 -1.60 -8.67
N PRO A 163 25.89 -0.26 -8.74
CA PRO A 163 26.63 0.67 -7.89
C PRO A 163 26.29 0.49 -6.41
N LEU A 164 25.01 0.29 -6.08
CA LEU A 164 24.55 0.08 -4.70
C LEU A 164 25.12 -1.20 -4.09
N MET A 165 25.02 -2.34 -4.79
CA MET A 165 25.55 -3.60 -4.29
C MET A 165 27.09 -3.60 -4.21
N THR A 166 27.76 -2.93 -5.16
CA THR A 166 29.23 -2.79 -5.15
C THR A 166 29.66 -1.96 -3.93
N ALA A 167 28.97 -0.87 -3.66
CA ALA A 167 29.24 -0.04 -2.50
C ALA A 167 29.07 -0.83 -1.19
N TRP A 168 28.06 -1.69 -1.08
CA TRP A 168 27.91 -2.56 0.09
C TRP A 168 28.97 -3.65 0.19
N ALA A 169 29.42 -4.23 -0.92
CA ALA A 169 30.54 -5.16 -0.92
C ALA A 169 31.84 -4.50 -0.40
N LEU A 170 32.14 -3.29 -0.89
CA LEU A 170 33.28 -2.47 -0.44
C LEU A 170 33.15 -2.07 1.03
N ALA A 171 31.97 -1.66 1.47
CA ALA A 171 31.70 -1.36 2.89
C ALA A 171 31.93 -2.60 3.77
N GLY A 172 31.54 -3.79 3.31
CA GLY A 172 31.80 -5.06 3.97
C GLY A 172 33.29 -5.39 4.13
N LYS A 173 34.12 -4.95 3.18
CA LYS A 173 35.60 -5.03 3.26
C LYS A 173 36.22 -3.98 4.19
N GLY A 174 35.44 -3.00 4.64
CA GLY A 174 35.94 -1.83 5.39
C GLY A 174 36.54 -0.74 4.50
N GLU A 175 36.35 -0.82 3.18
CA GLU A 175 36.85 0.16 2.21
C GLU A 175 35.88 1.35 2.07
N HIS A 176 35.73 2.12 3.15
CA HIS A 176 34.66 3.10 3.29
C HIS A 176 34.64 4.18 2.20
N GLU A 177 35.79 4.80 1.88
CA GLU A 177 35.87 5.81 0.81
C GLU A 177 35.57 5.22 -0.58
N ALA A 178 35.98 3.98 -0.84
CA ALA A 178 35.68 3.30 -2.09
C ALA A 178 34.17 3.02 -2.20
N ALA A 179 33.53 2.61 -1.11
CA ALA A 179 32.09 2.41 -1.03
C ALA A 179 31.31 3.71 -1.34
N LEU A 180 31.67 4.82 -0.69
CA LEU A 180 31.04 6.12 -0.96
C LEU A 180 31.29 6.60 -2.39
N LYS A 181 32.47 6.35 -2.95
CA LYS A 181 32.76 6.64 -4.36
C LYS A 181 31.88 5.83 -5.30
N ALA A 182 31.63 4.55 -5.00
CA ALA A 182 30.72 3.71 -5.78
C ALA A 182 29.27 4.22 -5.71
N LEU A 183 28.80 4.70 -4.55
CA LEU A 183 27.48 5.35 -4.44
C LEU A 183 27.39 6.62 -5.30
N ARG A 184 28.42 7.49 -5.26
CA ARG A 184 28.47 8.75 -6.04
C ARG A 184 28.43 8.54 -7.56
N ALA A 185 28.73 7.33 -8.05
CA ALA A 185 28.64 7.03 -9.47
C ALA A 185 27.19 6.99 -9.97
N HIS A 186 26.21 6.84 -9.07
CA HIS A 186 24.79 6.73 -9.40
C HIS A 186 23.97 7.93 -8.94
N ALA A 187 24.27 8.45 -7.74
CA ALA A 187 23.48 9.46 -7.06
C ALA A 187 24.40 10.43 -6.33
N ASP A 188 24.17 11.74 -6.43
CA ASP A 188 25.00 12.74 -5.76
C ASP A 188 24.51 13.02 -4.32
N GLU A 189 25.19 13.91 -3.60
CA GLU A 189 24.86 14.19 -2.18
C GLU A 189 23.52 14.92 -1.98
N THR A 190 22.83 15.32 -3.06
CA THR A 190 21.47 15.85 -3.00
C THR A 190 20.40 14.78 -3.16
N ASP A 191 20.78 13.57 -3.59
CA ASP A 191 19.85 12.47 -3.79
C ASP A 191 19.51 11.76 -2.45
N PRO A 192 18.22 11.54 -2.14
CA PRO A 192 17.82 10.85 -0.91
C PRO A 192 18.36 9.42 -0.80
N THR A 193 18.46 8.70 -1.93
CA THR A 193 19.01 7.34 -1.98
C THR A 193 20.50 7.33 -1.63
N PHE A 194 21.27 8.30 -2.13
CA PHE A 194 22.67 8.46 -1.72
C PHE A 194 22.78 8.66 -0.22
N ASN A 195 22.04 9.63 0.32
CA ASN A 195 22.12 9.98 1.74
C ASN A 195 21.66 8.82 2.63
N LEU A 196 20.61 8.10 2.25
CA LEU A 196 20.13 6.94 3.02
C LEU A 196 21.21 5.84 3.09
N HIS A 197 21.81 5.47 1.97
CA HIS A 197 22.85 4.43 1.94
C HIS A 197 24.15 4.86 2.61
N ALA A 198 24.60 6.10 2.38
CA ALA A 198 25.77 6.66 3.06
C ALA A 198 25.57 6.65 4.58
N ALA A 199 24.40 7.08 5.07
CA ALA A 199 24.07 7.08 6.49
C ALA A 199 24.14 5.68 7.10
N MET A 200 23.54 4.68 6.44
CA MET A 200 23.61 3.28 6.90
C MET A 200 25.06 2.75 6.91
N MET A 201 25.90 3.12 5.96
CA MET A 201 27.31 2.72 5.92
C MET A 201 28.13 3.37 7.04
N TYR A 202 27.91 4.66 7.31
CA TYR A 202 28.55 5.35 8.44
C TYR A 202 28.10 4.77 9.79
N ASP A 203 26.81 4.48 9.94
CA ASP A 203 26.24 3.85 11.13
C ASP A 203 26.83 2.45 11.36
N LEU A 204 26.95 1.63 10.29
CA LEU A 204 27.61 0.32 10.34
C LEU A 204 29.09 0.44 10.73
N ALA A 205 29.77 1.50 10.31
CA ALA A 205 31.16 1.79 10.67
C ALA A 205 31.32 2.40 12.08
N GLY A 206 30.22 2.76 12.76
CA GLY A 206 30.22 3.41 14.07
C GLY A 206 30.48 4.93 14.03
N ASP A 207 30.49 5.54 12.84
CA ASP A 207 30.63 6.98 12.66
C ASP A 207 29.27 7.68 12.81
N LYS A 208 28.90 7.90 14.07
CA LYS A 208 27.64 8.54 14.45
C LYS A 208 27.47 9.92 13.81
N GLU A 209 28.53 10.72 13.71
CA GLU A 209 28.44 12.12 13.30
C GLU A 209 28.05 12.21 11.82
N ASN A 210 28.75 11.47 10.96
CA ASN A 210 28.43 11.43 9.54
C ASN A 210 27.11 10.70 9.27
N ALA A 211 26.80 9.63 10.01
CA ALA A 211 25.51 8.96 9.90
C ALA A 211 24.35 9.91 10.20
N ALA A 212 24.43 10.68 11.29
CA ALA A 212 23.40 11.66 11.67
C ALA A 212 23.25 12.77 10.63
N LYS A 213 24.37 13.26 10.07
CA LYS A 213 24.36 14.27 9.00
C LYS A 213 23.55 13.78 7.80
N HIS A 214 23.84 12.58 7.30
CA HIS A 214 23.18 12.04 6.11
C HIS A 214 21.71 11.64 6.38
N TYR A 215 21.40 11.04 7.53
CA TYR A 215 20.00 10.76 7.88
C TYR A 215 19.17 12.04 8.04
N THR A 216 19.76 13.13 8.54
CA THR A 216 19.06 14.41 8.64
C THR A 216 18.73 14.99 7.27
N ALA A 217 19.59 14.80 6.27
CA ALA A 217 19.29 15.21 4.89
C ALA A 217 18.07 14.47 4.33
N VAL A 218 17.96 13.16 4.60
CA VAL A 218 16.80 12.34 4.17
C VAL A 218 15.50 12.77 4.86
N LEU A 219 15.54 13.31 6.08
CA LEU A 219 14.35 13.80 6.78
C LEU A 219 13.68 14.98 6.08
N GLU A 220 14.40 15.73 5.25
CA GLU A 220 13.82 16.87 4.52
C GLU A 220 12.82 16.41 3.43
N ASP A 221 12.89 15.14 3.04
CA ASP A 221 12.03 14.51 2.05
C ASP A 221 10.91 13.67 2.66
N SER A 222 9.91 13.31 1.84
CA SER A 222 8.86 12.36 2.24
C SER A 222 9.45 10.97 2.48
N LEU A 223 9.36 10.49 3.72
CA LEU A 223 9.83 9.16 4.08
C LEU A 223 8.86 8.06 3.63
N THR A 224 9.42 6.90 3.30
CA THR A 224 8.68 5.65 3.18
C THR A 224 8.60 4.98 4.56
N LEU A 225 7.73 3.97 4.71
CA LEU A 225 7.67 3.20 5.96
C LEU A 225 9.04 2.60 6.33
N HIS A 226 9.75 2.00 5.38
CA HIS A 226 11.03 1.36 5.67
C HIS A 226 12.10 2.39 6.06
N SER A 227 12.16 3.56 5.38
CA SER A 227 13.19 4.56 5.65
C SER A 227 12.91 5.24 7.00
N ALA A 228 11.65 5.54 7.30
CA ALA A 228 11.24 6.04 8.60
C ALA A 228 11.66 5.10 9.75
N LEU A 229 11.45 3.78 9.62
CA LEU A 229 11.87 2.82 10.64
C LEU A 229 13.40 2.77 10.82
N LEU A 230 14.17 2.82 9.72
CA LEU A 230 15.64 2.84 9.77
C LEU A 230 16.17 4.10 10.46
N LEU A 231 15.67 5.27 10.05
CA LEU A 231 16.06 6.57 10.60
C LEU A 231 15.69 6.68 12.08
N ALA A 232 14.45 6.32 12.43
CA ALA A 232 13.99 6.38 13.82
C ALA A 232 14.78 5.42 14.71
N ASN A 233 15.09 4.20 14.24
CA ASN A 233 15.96 3.27 14.95
C ASN A 233 17.35 3.86 15.22
N PHE A 234 17.94 4.56 14.24
CA PHE A 234 19.23 5.24 14.43
C PHE A 234 19.14 6.31 15.54
N PHE A 235 18.20 7.26 15.44
CA PHE A 235 18.07 8.35 16.40
C PHE A 235 17.76 7.83 17.81
N GLU A 236 16.91 6.81 17.93
CA GLU A 236 16.60 6.13 19.18
C GLU A 236 17.86 5.52 19.84
N ARG A 237 18.64 4.71 19.09
CA ARG A 237 19.86 4.08 19.61
C ARG A 237 20.90 5.08 20.10
N TYR A 238 20.92 6.27 19.52
CA TYR A 238 21.89 7.32 19.83
C TYR A 238 21.37 8.40 20.77
N GLY A 239 20.19 8.20 21.37
CA GLY A 239 19.63 9.01 22.45
C GLY A 239 18.81 10.24 22.00
N ASP A 240 18.57 10.41 20.71
CA ASP A 240 17.68 11.45 20.18
C ASP A 240 16.25 10.90 20.03
N THR A 241 15.65 10.55 21.16
CA THR A 241 14.30 9.97 21.22
C THR A 241 13.23 10.95 20.73
N ALA A 242 13.48 12.27 20.84
CA ALA A 242 12.56 13.30 20.35
C ALA A 242 12.47 13.29 18.82
N THR A 243 13.59 13.12 18.12
CA THR A 243 13.57 12.96 16.65
C THR A 243 12.96 11.64 16.24
N ALA A 244 13.31 10.53 16.91
CA ALA A 244 12.70 9.22 16.64
C ALA A 244 11.17 9.25 16.81
N GLN A 245 10.67 9.82 17.91
CA GLN A 245 9.23 9.97 18.16
C GLN A 245 8.54 10.79 17.06
N ARG A 246 9.13 11.91 16.64
CA ARG A 246 8.56 12.71 15.54
C ARG A 246 8.44 11.94 14.23
N ILE A 247 9.43 11.09 13.91
CA ILE A 247 9.39 10.24 12.71
C ILE A 247 8.25 9.22 12.84
N TYR A 248 8.14 8.55 13.98
CA TYR A 248 7.07 7.58 14.22
C TYR A 248 5.69 8.23 14.25
N ASP A 249 5.53 9.41 14.86
CA ASP A 249 4.26 10.16 14.87
C ASP A 249 3.80 10.47 13.45
N GLY A 250 4.72 10.83 12.56
CA GLY A 250 4.41 11.11 11.16
C GLY A 250 4.03 9.85 10.35
N LEU A 251 4.36 8.65 10.80
CA LEU A 251 3.84 7.40 10.22
C LEU A 251 2.35 7.20 10.55
N GLY A 252 1.83 7.90 11.57
CA GLY A 252 0.49 7.76 12.07
C GLY A 252 0.30 6.53 12.98
N PRO A 253 -0.84 6.46 13.71
CA PRO A 253 -1.05 5.49 14.77
C PRO A 253 -1.03 4.03 14.28
N LEU A 254 -1.40 3.78 13.02
CA LEU A 254 -1.46 2.43 12.46
C LEU A 254 -0.07 1.81 12.21
N TYR A 255 0.95 2.63 11.96
CA TYR A 255 2.27 2.19 11.53
C TYR A 255 3.39 2.55 12.51
N ALA A 256 3.15 3.50 13.41
CA ALA A 256 4.06 3.83 14.48
C ALA A 256 4.26 2.62 15.43
N PRO A 257 5.50 2.20 15.73
CA PRO A 257 5.75 1.24 16.78
C PRO A 257 5.38 1.85 18.14
N GLU A 258 4.72 1.07 18.99
CA GLU A 258 4.11 1.58 20.22
C GLU A 258 5.12 1.86 21.36
N LYS A 259 6.33 1.27 21.31
CA LYS A 259 7.41 1.52 22.28
C LYS A 259 8.76 1.85 21.64
N ILE A 260 9.15 3.11 21.82
CA ILE A 260 10.50 3.63 21.61
C ILE A 260 11.36 3.34 22.85
N ASP A 261 11.70 2.07 23.08
CA ASP A 261 12.86 1.68 23.92
C ASP A 261 13.22 0.18 23.75
N SER A 262 12.76 -0.47 22.68
CA SER A 262 12.92 -1.93 22.51
C SER A 262 13.97 -2.32 21.46
N HIS A 263 14.51 -1.35 20.71
CA HIS A 263 15.39 -1.61 19.56
C HIS A 263 16.79 -1.00 19.73
N LYS A 264 17.47 -1.32 20.84
CA LYS A 264 18.93 -1.06 20.96
C LYS A 264 19.78 -1.80 19.93
N THR A 265 19.18 -2.72 19.19
CA THR A 265 19.86 -3.48 18.15
C THR A 265 19.70 -2.75 16.81
N PRO A 266 20.80 -2.39 16.13
CA PRO A 266 20.72 -1.83 14.79
C PRO A 266 19.94 -2.75 13.84
N MET A 267 19.13 -2.15 12.97
CA MET A 267 18.45 -2.85 11.88
C MET A 267 19.44 -3.30 10.79
N ILE A 268 20.50 -2.53 10.57
CA ILE A 268 21.60 -2.85 9.66
C ILE A 268 22.81 -3.31 10.47
N ARG A 269 23.16 -4.60 10.41
CA ARG A 269 24.24 -5.19 11.22
C ARG A 269 25.41 -5.66 10.37
N THR A 270 25.18 -5.82 9.08
CA THR A 270 26.13 -6.34 8.11
C THR A 270 25.97 -5.60 6.78
N ALA A 271 27.00 -5.70 5.93
CA ALA A 271 26.90 -5.24 4.55
C ALA A 271 25.78 -5.94 3.77
N ALA A 272 25.47 -7.20 4.10
CA ALA A 272 24.37 -7.92 3.48
C ALA A 272 23.00 -7.31 3.85
N ASP A 273 22.81 -6.86 5.09
CA ASP A 273 21.59 -6.14 5.50
C ASP A 273 21.43 -4.84 4.71
N GLY A 274 22.52 -4.08 4.54
CA GLY A 274 22.50 -2.85 3.74
C GLY A 274 22.21 -3.10 2.26
N ALA A 275 22.81 -4.13 1.68
CA ALA A 275 22.51 -4.57 0.32
C ALA A 275 21.06 -5.05 0.18
N ALA A 276 20.49 -5.66 1.23
CA ALA A 276 19.08 -6.06 1.26
C ALA A 276 18.14 -4.85 1.14
N ILE A 277 18.49 -3.70 1.74
CA ILE A 277 17.72 -2.46 1.57
C ILE A 277 17.76 -1.97 0.12
N ALA A 278 18.94 -1.96 -0.52
CA ALA A 278 19.05 -1.56 -1.93
C ALA A 278 18.17 -2.44 -2.86
N ILE A 279 18.13 -3.74 -2.58
CA ILE A 279 17.25 -4.66 -3.31
C ILE A 279 15.77 -4.45 -2.95
N PHE A 280 15.46 -4.12 -1.71
CA PHE A 280 14.11 -3.83 -1.25
C PHE A 280 13.53 -2.57 -1.90
N ASP A 281 14.34 -1.53 -2.09
CA ASP A 281 13.93 -0.29 -2.79
C ASP A 281 13.54 -0.59 -4.23
N LEU A 282 14.31 -1.43 -4.92
CA LEU A 282 13.98 -1.87 -6.27
C LEU A 282 12.68 -2.70 -6.29
N ALA A 283 12.52 -3.60 -5.33
CA ALA A 283 11.31 -4.39 -5.23
C ALA A 283 10.06 -3.52 -4.95
N THR A 284 10.20 -2.47 -4.14
CA THR A 284 9.15 -1.46 -3.88
C THR A 284 8.77 -0.73 -5.17
N LEU A 285 9.76 -0.25 -5.93
CA LEU A 285 9.52 0.40 -7.23
C LEU A 285 8.76 -0.51 -8.21
N LEU A 286 9.13 -1.80 -8.26
CA LEU A 286 8.46 -2.79 -9.10
C LEU A 286 7.04 -3.08 -8.63
N PHE A 287 6.83 -3.14 -7.32
CA PHE A 287 5.51 -3.31 -6.72
C PHE A 287 4.58 -2.16 -7.07
N GLU A 288 5.04 -0.91 -6.97
CA GLU A 288 4.27 0.29 -7.35
C GLU A 288 3.90 0.30 -8.84
N ARG A 289 4.79 -0.21 -9.69
CA ARG A 289 4.55 -0.42 -11.13
C ARG A 289 3.71 -1.66 -11.43
N ARG A 290 3.14 -2.31 -10.41
CA ARG A 290 2.33 -3.55 -10.50
C ARG A 290 3.06 -4.72 -11.15
N SER A 291 4.39 -4.70 -11.13
CA SER A 291 5.26 -5.78 -11.62
C SER A 291 5.51 -6.79 -10.50
N TYR A 292 4.42 -7.39 -10.00
CA TYR A 292 4.43 -8.21 -8.78
C TYR A 292 5.33 -9.45 -8.86
N ASP A 293 5.38 -10.14 -10.01
CA ASP A 293 6.29 -11.28 -10.23
C ASP A 293 7.76 -10.86 -9.99
N SER A 294 8.16 -9.70 -10.51
CA SER A 294 9.52 -9.19 -10.33
C SER A 294 9.75 -8.73 -8.89
N ALA A 295 8.81 -8.01 -8.28
CA ALA A 295 8.89 -7.60 -6.89
C ALA A 295 9.04 -8.81 -5.94
N GLN A 296 8.34 -9.91 -6.22
CA GLN A 296 8.47 -11.16 -5.48
C GLN A 296 9.87 -11.77 -5.60
N ILE A 297 10.44 -11.83 -6.80
CA ILE A 297 11.80 -12.33 -7.03
C ILE A 297 12.83 -11.50 -6.23
N TYR A 298 12.74 -10.18 -6.27
CA TYR A 298 13.64 -9.33 -5.48
C TYR A 298 13.36 -9.43 -3.97
N SER A 299 12.11 -9.58 -3.53
CA SER A 299 11.76 -9.85 -2.12
C SER A 299 12.45 -11.10 -1.58
N ARG A 300 12.60 -12.14 -2.43
CA ARG A 300 13.33 -13.35 -2.09
C ARG A 300 14.83 -13.08 -1.95
N LEU A 301 15.43 -12.27 -2.81
CA LEU A 301 16.82 -11.83 -2.64
C LEU A 301 17.02 -11.03 -1.34
N VAL A 302 16.06 -10.20 -0.93
CA VAL A 302 16.07 -9.53 0.39
C VAL A 302 16.15 -10.56 1.52
N GLN A 303 15.36 -11.64 1.45
CA GLN A 303 15.39 -12.71 2.47
C GLN A 303 16.71 -13.48 2.48
N MET A 304 17.34 -13.69 1.32
CA MET A 304 18.65 -14.33 1.25
C MET A 304 19.74 -13.45 1.89
N LEU A 305 19.71 -12.15 1.61
CA LEU A 305 20.68 -11.17 2.12
C LEU A 305 20.47 -10.86 3.61
N SER A 306 19.22 -10.72 4.04
CA SER A 306 18.84 -10.40 5.41
C SER A 306 17.66 -11.27 5.87
N PRO A 307 17.92 -12.54 6.28
CA PRO A 307 16.87 -13.46 6.72
C PRO A 307 16.06 -12.97 7.93
N ALA A 308 16.65 -12.09 8.74
CA ALA A 308 16.00 -11.49 9.91
C ALA A 308 15.17 -10.24 9.57
N SER A 309 15.31 -9.69 8.35
CA SER A 309 14.57 -8.52 7.93
C SER A 309 13.11 -8.88 7.67
N ALA A 310 12.21 -8.14 8.31
CA ALA A 310 10.77 -8.30 8.12
C ALA A 310 10.26 -7.69 6.80
N PHE A 311 11.05 -6.83 6.14
CA PHE A 311 10.63 -6.13 4.92
C PHE A 311 10.32 -7.09 3.76
N GLY A 312 11.23 -8.03 3.49
CA GLY A 312 11.02 -9.02 2.43
C GLY A 312 9.83 -9.94 2.69
N GLN A 313 9.58 -10.31 3.94
CA GLN A 313 8.42 -11.13 4.29
C GLN A 313 7.10 -10.35 4.21
N LEU A 314 7.09 -9.08 4.63
CA LEU A 314 5.91 -8.23 4.54
C LEU A 314 5.48 -8.07 3.07
N MET A 315 6.43 -7.74 2.19
CA MET A 315 6.16 -7.58 0.76
C MET A 315 5.70 -8.88 0.09
N LEU A 316 6.26 -10.04 0.46
CA LEU A 316 5.74 -11.32 -0.03
C LEU A 316 4.30 -11.56 0.42
N GLY A 317 3.98 -11.22 1.67
CA GLY A 317 2.61 -11.28 2.17
C GLY A 317 1.67 -10.35 1.40
N ASP A 318 2.10 -9.11 1.12
CA ASP A 318 1.31 -8.12 0.39
C ASP A 318 1.06 -8.56 -1.05
N ILE A 319 2.09 -9.06 -1.73
CA ILE A 319 1.97 -9.63 -3.09
C ILE A 319 1.05 -10.84 -3.10
N ALA A 320 1.17 -11.75 -2.13
CA ALA A 320 0.31 -12.93 -2.04
C ALA A 320 -1.16 -12.52 -1.77
N THR A 321 -1.39 -11.51 -0.94
CA THR A 321 -2.72 -10.97 -0.64
C THR A 321 -3.38 -10.35 -1.86
N ILE A 322 -2.65 -9.52 -2.63
CA ILE A 322 -3.13 -8.93 -3.89
C ILE A 322 -3.54 -10.01 -4.90
N ASN A 323 -2.85 -11.14 -4.88
CA ASN A 323 -3.12 -12.27 -5.77
C ASN A 323 -4.09 -13.30 -5.15
N GLU A 324 -4.75 -12.96 -4.04
CA GLU A 324 -5.72 -13.82 -3.33
C GLU A 324 -5.14 -15.19 -2.92
N ARG A 325 -3.81 -15.27 -2.77
CA ARG A 325 -3.10 -16.44 -2.27
C ARG A 325 -3.02 -16.33 -0.75
N TYR A 326 -4.14 -16.60 -0.09
CA TYR A 326 -4.29 -16.39 1.35
C TYR A 326 -3.34 -17.25 2.19
N ALA A 327 -3.17 -18.55 1.89
CA ALA A 327 -2.26 -19.39 2.67
C ALA A 327 -0.79 -18.91 2.61
N PRO A 328 -0.21 -18.65 1.41
CA PRO A 328 1.12 -18.03 1.32
C PRO A 328 1.21 -16.65 1.99
N ALA A 329 0.17 -15.82 1.89
CA ALA A 329 0.14 -14.51 2.52
C ALA A 329 0.25 -14.61 4.05
N ILE A 330 -0.60 -15.45 4.66
CA ILE A 330 -0.59 -15.71 6.10
C ILE A 330 0.77 -16.28 6.52
N ALA A 331 1.32 -17.25 5.81
CA ALA A 331 2.61 -17.83 6.13
C ALA A 331 3.75 -16.79 6.12
N ALA A 332 3.76 -15.89 5.13
CA ALA A 332 4.74 -14.82 5.03
C ALA A 332 4.60 -13.84 6.21
N TYR A 333 3.40 -13.35 6.50
CA TYR A 333 3.17 -12.45 7.64
C TYR A 333 3.43 -13.12 9.01
N GLN A 334 3.10 -14.40 9.16
CA GLN A 334 3.33 -15.16 10.40
C GLN A 334 4.82 -15.30 10.71
N SER A 335 5.66 -15.42 9.68
CA SER A 335 7.12 -15.52 9.80
C SER A 335 7.77 -14.27 10.43
N ILE A 336 7.07 -13.13 10.42
CA ILE A 336 7.54 -11.89 11.07
C ILE A 336 7.43 -12.04 12.60
N GLY A 337 8.60 -12.23 13.23
CA GLY A 337 8.72 -12.48 14.66
C GLY A 337 8.30 -11.30 15.55
N ALA A 338 7.96 -11.61 16.80
CA ALA A 338 7.44 -10.64 17.79
C ALA A 338 8.40 -9.49 18.15
N ALA A 339 9.71 -9.64 17.91
CA ALA A 339 10.69 -8.59 18.14
C ALA A 339 10.75 -7.54 17.01
N SER A 340 10.13 -7.81 15.86
CA SER A 340 10.13 -6.89 14.72
C SER A 340 9.23 -5.69 14.99
N PRO A 341 9.65 -4.46 14.63
CA PRO A 341 8.74 -3.30 14.67
C PRO A 341 7.54 -3.46 13.73
N LEU A 342 7.61 -4.38 12.76
CA LEU A 342 6.52 -4.71 11.84
C LEU A 342 5.61 -5.85 12.34
N HIS A 343 5.81 -6.36 13.56
CA HIS A 343 5.03 -7.49 14.06
C HIS A 343 3.53 -7.18 14.14
N THR A 344 3.16 -6.08 14.80
CA THR A 344 1.75 -5.66 14.91
C THR A 344 1.13 -5.49 13.52
N LEU A 345 1.81 -4.76 12.63
CA LEU A 345 1.34 -4.58 11.25
C LEU A 345 1.12 -5.92 10.54
N SER A 346 2.05 -6.87 10.66
CA SER A 346 1.90 -8.20 10.04
C SER A 346 0.67 -8.97 10.58
N ARG A 347 0.30 -8.78 11.85
CA ARG A 347 -0.87 -9.43 12.44
C ARG A 347 -2.17 -8.76 11.98
N LEU A 348 -2.17 -7.43 11.81
CA LEU A 348 -3.28 -6.71 11.18
C LEU A 348 -3.48 -7.17 9.73
N ARG A 349 -2.39 -7.34 8.96
CA ARG A 349 -2.46 -7.88 7.59
C ARG A 349 -3.06 -9.29 7.54
N ILE A 350 -2.77 -10.16 8.52
CA ILE A 350 -3.42 -11.48 8.58
C ILE A 350 -4.94 -11.35 8.81
N ALA A 351 -5.39 -10.41 9.64
CA ALA A 351 -6.82 -10.15 9.80
C ALA A 351 -7.47 -9.63 8.51
N GLU A 352 -6.79 -8.77 7.75
CA GLU A 352 -7.23 -8.33 6.43
C GLU A 352 -7.29 -9.50 5.42
N VAL A 353 -6.35 -10.45 5.50
CA VAL A 353 -6.40 -11.68 4.68
C VAL A 353 -7.61 -12.54 5.05
N TYR A 354 -7.92 -12.69 6.34
CA TYR A 354 -9.14 -13.38 6.76
C TYR A 354 -10.41 -12.66 6.29
N GLU A 355 -10.46 -11.33 6.38
CA GLU A 355 -11.56 -10.52 5.84
C GLU A 355 -11.72 -10.75 4.33
N GLY A 356 -10.62 -10.69 3.57
CA GLY A 356 -10.62 -10.93 2.13
C GLY A 356 -11.03 -12.35 1.73
N ALA A 357 -10.76 -13.34 2.60
CA ALA A 357 -11.21 -14.72 2.44
C ALA A 357 -12.65 -14.97 2.94
N ASP A 358 -13.41 -13.92 3.26
CA ASP A 358 -14.75 -13.94 3.86
C ASP A 358 -14.84 -14.63 5.25
N LEU A 359 -13.71 -14.84 5.91
CA LEU A 359 -13.58 -15.39 7.25
C LEU A 359 -13.65 -14.27 8.31
N THR A 360 -14.81 -13.61 8.35
CA THR A 360 -15.03 -12.40 9.15
C THR A 360 -14.96 -12.66 10.65
N ASP A 361 -15.40 -13.84 11.10
CA ASP A 361 -15.38 -14.21 12.51
C ASP A 361 -13.93 -14.41 12.98
N GLU A 362 -13.09 -15.03 12.16
CA GLU A 362 -11.65 -15.21 12.40
C GLU A 362 -10.91 -13.87 12.40
N ALA A 363 -11.22 -12.98 11.43
CA ALA A 363 -10.68 -11.63 11.38
C ALA A 363 -11.04 -10.83 12.63
N THR A 364 -12.33 -10.82 13.00
CA THR A 364 -12.84 -10.14 14.20
C THR A 364 -12.18 -10.67 15.46
N LYS A 365 -12.11 -12.00 15.60
CA LYS A 365 -11.47 -12.66 16.75
C LYS A 365 -10.01 -12.25 16.86
N MET A 366 -9.26 -12.31 15.76
CA MET A 366 -7.85 -11.92 15.75
C MET A 366 -7.64 -10.45 16.13
N LEU A 367 -8.46 -9.54 15.58
CA LEU A 367 -8.37 -8.12 15.93
C LEU A 367 -8.73 -7.86 17.39
N ARG A 368 -9.72 -8.58 17.95
CA ARG A 368 -10.05 -8.48 19.39
C ARG A 368 -8.95 -9.06 20.28
N GLU A 369 -8.28 -10.14 19.87
CA GLU A 369 -7.12 -10.69 20.57
C GLU A 369 -5.94 -9.69 20.55
N LEU A 370 -5.65 -9.07 19.41
CA LEU A 370 -4.66 -7.99 19.33
C LEU A 370 -5.07 -6.78 20.17
N ALA A 371 -6.36 -6.44 20.21
CA ALA A 371 -6.87 -5.33 21.02
C ALA A 371 -6.78 -5.58 22.53
N ALA A 372 -6.64 -6.84 22.97
CA ALA A 372 -6.46 -7.18 24.38
C ALA A 372 -5.05 -6.85 24.91
N HIS A 373 -4.09 -6.61 24.01
CA HIS A 373 -2.73 -6.21 24.37
C HIS A 373 -2.57 -4.69 24.20
N PRO A 374 -2.16 -3.94 25.24
CA PRO A 374 -1.95 -2.50 25.15
C PRO A 374 -1.09 -2.12 23.94
N ALA A 375 -0.08 -2.96 23.64
CA ALA A 375 0.89 -2.71 22.58
C ALA A 375 0.39 -2.68 21.14
N SER A 376 -0.79 -3.22 20.92
CA SER A 376 -1.44 -3.27 19.63
C SER A 376 -2.87 -2.74 19.70
N ARG A 377 -3.30 -2.23 20.85
CA ARG A 377 -4.70 -1.97 21.15
C ARG A 377 -5.28 -0.93 20.22
N LEU A 378 -4.64 0.22 20.11
CA LEU A 378 -5.08 1.30 19.24
C LEU A 378 -5.14 0.84 17.77
N GLN A 379 -4.07 0.22 17.26
CA GLN A 379 -4.00 -0.22 15.87
C GLN A 379 -5.06 -1.28 15.55
N ALA A 380 -5.27 -2.24 16.46
CA ALA A 380 -6.26 -3.30 16.28
C ALA A 380 -7.69 -2.78 16.34
N LEU A 381 -7.99 -1.81 17.22
CA LEU A 381 -9.30 -1.17 17.26
C LEU A 381 -9.56 -0.33 16.00
N ILE A 382 -8.56 0.42 15.51
CA ILE A 382 -8.69 1.16 14.24
C ILE A 382 -8.99 0.19 13.09
N ALA A 383 -8.21 -0.88 12.96
CA ALA A 383 -8.41 -1.90 11.93
C ALA A 383 -9.78 -2.59 12.02
N LEU A 384 -10.25 -2.86 13.24
CA LEU A 384 -11.57 -3.45 13.47
C LEU A 384 -12.71 -2.49 13.11
N GLY A 385 -12.58 -1.21 13.47
CA GLY A 385 -13.53 -0.17 13.05
C GLY A 385 -13.57 -0.02 11.53
N ASP A 386 -12.40 -0.04 10.88
CA ASP A 386 -12.27 0.01 9.42
C ASP A 386 -12.91 -1.20 8.73
N MET A 387 -12.74 -2.40 9.28
CA MET A 387 -13.39 -3.63 8.80
C MET A 387 -14.91 -3.52 8.91
N HIS A 388 -15.45 -3.12 10.07
CA HIS A 388 -16.89 -2.91 10.22
C HIS A 388 -17.42 -1.85 9.24
N ARG A 389 -16.67 -0.76 9.03
CA ARG A 389 -17.04 0.30 8.08
C ARG A 389 -17.05 -0.19 6.63
N ARG A 390 -16.06 -0.98 6.21
CA ARG A 390 -16.00 -1.57 4.85
C ARG A 390 -17.15 -2.53 4.60
N ARG A 391 -17.57 -3.28 5.63
CA ARG A 391 -18.73 -4.17 5.59
C ARG A 391 -20.07 -3.46 5.89
N GLU A 392 -20.07 -2.12 5.88
CA GLU A 392 -21.26 -1.27 6.09
C GLU A 392 -21.96 -1.43 7.45
N ASN A 393 -21.30 -2.07 8.42
CA ASN A 393 -21.76 -2.20 9.80
C ASN A 393 -21.43 -0.90 10.57
N PHE A 394 -22.01 0.22 10.15
CA PHE A 394 -21.61 1.56 10.61
C PHE A 394 -21.79 1.78 12.11
N ALA A 395 -22.84 1.21 12.73
CA ALA A 395 -23.04 1.33 14.17
C ALA A 395 -21.93 0.64 14.97
N ASP A 396 -21.51 -0.56 14.55
CA ASP A 396 -20.40 -1.29 15.18
C ASP A 396 -19.08 -0.57 14.94
N ALA A 397 -18.87 -0.05 13.72
CA ALA A 397 -17.70 0.76 13.40
C ALA A 397 -17.59 1.98 14.33
N VAL A 398 -18.68 2.71 14.54
CA VAL A 398 -18.73 3.85 15.48
C VAL A 398 -18.36 3.41 16.89
N ALA A 399 -18.94 2.33 17.39
CA ALA A 399 -18.66 1.84 18.74
C ALA A 399 -17.18 1.47 18.93
N VAL A 400 -16.56 0.84 17.92
CA VAL A 400 -15.14 0.47 17.96
C VAL A 400 -14.23 1.69 17.82
N TYR A 401 -14.56 2.65 16.97
CA TYR A 401 -13.80 3.89 16.87
C TYR A 401 -13.93 4.76 18.14
N ASP A 402 -15.08 4.73 18.83
CA ASP A 402 -15.23 5.36 20.14
C ASP A 402 -14.28 4.72 21.17
N GLU A 403 -14.16 3.39 21.16
CA GLU A 403 -13.18 2.66 21.98
C GLU A 403 -11.75 3.10 21.63
N ALA A 404 -11.38 3.12 20.34
CA ALA A 404 -10.06 3.54 19.88
C ALA A 404 -9.71 4.98 20.31
N LEU A 405 -10.63 5.91 20.12
CA LEU A 405 -10.42 7.33 20.44
C LEU A 405 -10.43 7.60 21.95
N SER A 406 -11.01 6.72 22.75
CA SER A 406 -10.90 6.81 24.22
C SER A 406 -9.50 6.50 24.74
N GLU A 407 -8.73 5.65 24.03
CA GLU A 407 -7.35 5.29 24.40
C GLU A 407 -6.38 6.46 24.22
N VAL A 408 -6.62 7.33 23.23
CA VAL A 408 -5.71 8.44 22.89
C VAL A 408 -5.98 9.70 23.71
N GLY A 409 -7.16 9.80 24.35
CA GLY A 409 -7.59 11.02 25.04
C GLY A 409 -7.96 12.12 24.06
N GLU A 410 -7.16 13.18 24.00
CA GLU A 410 -7.36 14.30 23.06
C GLU A 410 -6.68 13.97 21.71
N PRO A 411 -7.44 13.82 20.61
CA PRO A 411 -6.85 13.55 19.30
C PRO A 411 -5.90 14.67 18.86
N THR A 412 -4.80 14.27 18.24
CA THR A 412 -3.82 15.17 17.59
C THR A 412 -3.87 15.02 16.07
N GLU A 413 -3.05 15.78 15.34
CA GLU A 413 -2.93 15.68 13.89
C GLU A 413 -2.68 14.25 13.41
N ALA A 414 -1.87 13.46 14.13
CA ALA A 414 -1.60 12.05 13.79
C ALA A 414 -2.88 11.18 13.74
N HIS A 415 -3.95 11.59 14.42
CA HIS A 415 -5.20 10.85 14.54
C HIS A 415 -6.27 11.29 13.51
N TRP A 416 -5.95 12.20 12.58
CA TRP A 416 -6.93 12.74 11.64
C TRP A 416 -7.69 11.64 10.87
N ALA A 417 -7.00 10.56 10.49
CA ALA A 417 -7.58 9.48 9.69
C ALA A 417 -8.66 8.69 10.44
N VAL A 418 -8.43 8.34 11.71
CA VAL A 418 -9.42 7.63 12.54
C VAL A 418 -10.59 8.54 12.91
N VAL A 419 -10.33 9.82 13.19
CA VAL A 419 -11.38 10.83 13.45
C VAL A 419 -12.25 11.00 12.20
N TYR A 420 -11.64 11.11 11.02
CA TYR A 420 -12.36 11.20 9.75
C TYR A 420 -13.17 9.93 9.47
N ALA A 421 -12.60 8.75 9.69
CA ALA A 421 -13.29 7.48 9.50
C ALA A 421 -14.51 7.33 10.43
N ARG A 422 -14.38 7.72 11.71
CA ARG A 422 -15.53 7.76 12.63
C ARG A 422 -16.57 8.78 12.18
N GLY A 423 -16.15 9.97 11.74
CA GLY A 423 -17.05 10.99 11.20
C GLY A 423 -17.89 10.49 10.03
N MET A 424 -17.29 9.77 9.08
CA MET A 424 -18.01 9.13 7.98
C MET A 424 -18.98 8.05 8.49
N SER A 425 -18.53 7.17 9.39
CA SER A 425 -19.39 6.11 9.95
C SER A 425 -20.57 6.67 10.75
N LEU A 426 -20.37 7.76 11.50
CA LEU A 426 -21.43 8.47 12.22
C LEU A 426 -22.47 9.06 11.26
N GLU A 427 -22.03 9.64 10.15
CA GLU A 427 -22.92 10.18 9.12
C GLU A 427 -23.79 9.06 8.52
N ARG A 428 -23.18 7.93 8.16
CA ARG A 428 -23.90 6.76 7.65
C ARG A 428 -24.84 6.13 8.69
N ALA A 429 -24.45 6.15 9.96
CA ALA A 429 -25.28 5.77 11.09
C ALA A 429 -26.34 6.82 11.49
N GLN A 430 -26.52 7.88 10.69
CA GLN A 430 -27.50 8.96 10.89
C GLN A 430 -27.29 9.85 12.13
N ASP A 431 -26.08 9.84 12.72
CA ASP A 431 -25.68 10.71 13.84
C ASP A 431 -24.89 11.93 13.34
N TRP A 432 -25.59 12.82 12.63
CA TRP A 432 -24.96 13.99 12.01
C TRP A 432 -24.30 14.94 13.03
N SER A 433 -24.89 15.11 14.21
CA SER A 433 -24.38 16.05 15.22
C SER A 433 -22.98 15.66 15.70
N ARG A 434 -22.69 14.35 15.83
CA ARG A 434 -21.33 13.89 16.13
C ARG A 434 -20.47 13.83 14.87
N ALA A 435 -21.01 13.41 13.74
CA ALA A 435 -20.29 13.35 12.47
C ALA A 435 -19.67 14.69 12.09
N GLU A 436 -20.46 15.77 12.13
CA GLU A 436 -20.01 17.11 11.76
C GLU A 436 -18.84 17.59 12.62
N LYS A 437 -18.87 17.30 13.92
CA LYS A 437 -17.78 17.65 14.85
C LYS A 437 -16.49 16.94 14.49
N ASP A 438 -16.56 15.63 14.26
CA ASP A 438 -15.40 14.82 13.90
C ASP A 438 -14.82 15.22 12.54
N LEU A 439 -15.68 15.41 11.54
CA LEU A 439 -15.24 15.80 10.21
C LEU A 439 -14.55 17.18 10.24
N LEU A 440 -15.11 18.17 10.97
CA LEU A 440 -14.48 19.47 11.15
C LEU A 440 -13.18 19.39 11.96
N LEU A 441 -13.10 18.51 12.96
CA LEU A 441 -11.86 18.27 13.70
C LEU A 441 -10.78 17.68 12.78
N ALA A 442 -11.11 16.68 11.98
CA ALA A 442 -10.20 16.11 10.99
C ALA A 442 -9.76 17.16 9.95
N LEU A 443 -10.66 18.04 9.51
CA LEU A 443 -10.32 19.17 8.64
C LEU A 443 -9.38 20.17 9.32
N SER A 444 -9.54 20.41 10.63
CA SER A 444 -8.63 21.31 11.36
C SER A 444 -7.20 20.76 11.44
N PHE A 445 -7.04 19.44 11.43
CA PHE A 445 -5.73 18.78 11.33
C PHE A 445 -5.19 18.76 9.90
N GLN A 446 -6.07 18.65 8.90
CA GLN A 446 -5.69 18.52 7.49
C GLN A 446 -6.49 19.51 6.62
N PRO A 447 -6.19 20.83 6.70
CA PRO A 447 -7.05 21.89 6.15
C PRO A 447 -7.16 21.90 4.62
N ASP A 448 -6.17 21.35 3.93
CA ASP A 448 -6.10 21.24 2.47
C ASP A 448 -6.24 19.79 1.98
N ASN A 449 -6.84 18.90 2.78
CA ASN A 449 -7.14 17.56 2.32
C ASN A 449 -8.41 17.56 1.45
N PRO A 450 -8.31 17.27 0.14
CA PRO A 450 -9.43 17.35 -0.79
C PRO A 450 -10.56 16.37 -0.45
N MET A 451 -10.25 15.21 0.13
CA MET A 451 -11.27 14.22 0.50
C MET A 451 -12.14 14.74 1.66
N ILE A 452 -11.51 15.30 2.70
CA ILE A 452 -12.23 15.83 3.87
C ILE A 452 -13.07 17.04 3.47
N LEU A 453 -12.48 17.97 2.70
CA LEU A 453 -13.18 19.14 2.15
C LEU A 453 -14.40 18.71 1.33
N ASN A 454 -14.22 17.75 0.42
CA ASN A 454 -15.30 17.26 -0.42
C ASN A 454 -16.40 16.57 0.41
N TYR A 455 -16.04 15.70 1.34
CA TYR A 455 -17.01 14.96 2.16
C TYR A 455 -17.88 15.91 2.98
N ILE A 456 -17.27 16.87 3.68
CA ILE A 456 -18.02 17.86 4.48
C ILE A 456 -18.91 18.72 3.57
N GLY A 457 -18.35 19.24 2.48
CA GLY A 457 -19.08 20.09 1.56
C GLY A 457 -20.27 19.36 0.93
N TYR A 458 -20.07 18.14 0.45
CA TYR A 458 -21.13 17.31 -0.10
C TYR A 458 -22.21 17.01 0.96
N SER A 459 -21.84 16.59 2.17
CA SER A 459 -22.81 16.31 3.24
C SER A 459 -23.63 17.54 3.64
N TRP A 460 -23.01 18.73 3.68
CA TRP A 460 -23.70 19.99 3.96
C TRP A 460 -24.68 20.38 2.84
N VAL A 461 -24.24 20.26 1.58
CA VAL A 461 -25.10 20.43 0.40
C VAL A 461 -26.29 19.48 0.46
N ASP A 462 -26.04 18.22 0.75
CA ASP A 462 -27.08 17.20 0.74
C ASP A 462 -28.14 17.46 1.82
N LYS A 463 -27.70 17.89 3.01
CA LYS A 463 -28.57 18.25 4.13
C LYS A 463 -29.19 19.65 4.03
N GLY A 464 -28.78 20.46 3.04
CA GLY A 464 -29.33 21.81 2.84
C GLY A 464 -28.82 22.84 3.86
N VAL A 465 -27.66 22.61 4.48
CA VAL A 465 -27.08 23.46 5.54
C VAL A 465 -25.72 24.02 5.11
N ASN A 466 -25.30 25.15 5.67
CA ASN A 466 -23.98 25.75 5.42
C ASN A 466 -23.60 25.91 3.92
N LEU A 467 -24.58 26.07 3.04
CA LEU A 467 -24.43 25.90 1.59
C LEU A 467 -23.31 26.73 0.97
N GLN A 468 -23.11 27.97 1.42
CA GLN A 468 -22.03 28.82 0.93
C GLN A 468 -20.65 28.26 1.29
N LYS A 469 -20.45 27.85 2.56
CA LYS A 469 -19.20 27.23 3.01
C LYS A 469 -18.97 25.88 2.35
N ALA A 470 -20.04 25.12 2.17
CA ALA A 470 -20.01 23.83 1.49
C ALA A 470 -19.49 23.98 0.05
N MET A 471 -20.00 24.97 -0.67
CA MET A 471 -19.53 25.32 -2.01
C MET A 471 -18.05 25.75 -2.01
N ASP A 472 -17.61 26.53 -1.02
CA ASP A 472 -16.18 26.90 -0.90
C ASP A 472 -15.27 25.70 -0.62
N PHE A 473 -15.71 24.75 0.20
CA PHE A 473 -14.96 23.51 0.47
C PHE A 473 -14.85 22.64 -0.78
N ILE A 474 -15.96 22.41 -1.49
CA ILE A 474 -15.93 21.60 -2.70
C ILE A 474 -15.08 22.28 -3.78
N ARG A 475 -15.20 23.60 -3.96
CA ARG A 475 -14.36 24.37 -4.90
C ARG A 475 -12.87 24.22 -4.61
N ARG A 476 -12.47 24.25 -3.33
CA ARG A 476 -11.08 24.00 -2.91
C ARG A 476 -10.66 22.57 -3.21
N ALA A 477 -11.52 21.58 -2.93
CA ALA A 477 -11.26 20.18 -3.26
C ALA A 477 -11.03 19.97 -4.77
N VAL A 478 -11.86 20.58 -5.63
CA VAL A 478 -11.69 20.57 -7.10
C VAL A 478 -10.37 21.21 -7.51
N ALA A 479 -9.97 22.33 -6.90
CA ALA A 479 -8.70 22.99 -7.23
C ALA A 479 -7.48 22.12 -6.85
N LEU A 480 -7.58 21.34 -5.79
CA LEU A 480 -6.53 20.43 -5.32
C LEU A 480 -6.48 19.12 -6.13
N ARG A 481 -7.62 18.66 -6.65
CA ARG A 481 -7.76 17.45 -7.47
C ARG A 481 -8.71 17.68 -8.65
N PRO A 482 -8.25 18.37 -9.71
CA PRO A 482 -9.10 18.75 -10.84
C PRO A 482 -9.53 17.57 -11.72
N ASP A 483 -8.80 16.45 -11.66
CA ASP A 483 -9.03 15.25 -12.46
C ASP A 483 -9.70 14.11 -11.66
N ASP A 484 -10.26 14.41 -10.48
CA ASP A 484 -11.00 13.45 -9.66
C ASP A 484 -12.50 13.55 -9.96
N GLY A 485 -13.03 12.55 -10.68
CA GLY A 485 -14.42 12.53 -11.12
C GLY A 485 -15.43 12.56 -9.96
N TYR A 486 -15.12 11.99 -8.80
CA TYR A 486 -16.04 11.97 -7.65
C TYR A 486 -16.15 13.36 -6.99
N ILE A 487 -15.05 14.10 -6.94
CA ILE A 487 -15.05 15.49 -6.44
C ILE A 487 -15.78 16.40 -7.43
N LEU A 488 -15.59 16.19 -8.74
CA LEU A 488 -16.34 16.93 -9.76
C LEU A 488 -17.84 16.62 -9.74
N ASP A 489 -18.23 15.37 -9.44
CA ASP A 489 -19.63 15.01 -9.24
C ASP A 489 -20.24 15.79 -8.07
N SER A 490 -19.54 15.79 -6.92
CA SER A 490 -19.96 16.54 -5.74
C SER A 490 -20.12 18.04 -6.04
N TYR A 491 -19.25 18.61 -6.87
CA TYR A 491 -19.31 20.01 -7.29
C TYR A 491 -20.50 20.30 -8.21
N GLY A 492 -20.74 19.44 -9.19
CA GLY A 492 -21.92 19.54 -10.05
C GLY A 492 -23.22 19.33 -9.28
N TRP A 493 -23.25 18.39 -8.35
CA TRP A 493 -24.38 18.16 -7.45
C TRP A 493 -24.65 19.37 -6.55
N ALA A 494 -23.62 20.04 -6.05
CA ALA A 494 -23.78 21.28 -5.30
C ALA A 494 -24.45 22.38 -6.14
N TYR A 495 -24.06 22.56 -7.40
CA TYR A 495 -24.75 23.49 -8.30
C TYR A 495 -26.20 23.08 -8.57
N TYR A 496 -26.47 21.79 -8.75
CA TYR A 496 -27.82 21.26 -8.92
C TYR A 496 -28.71 21.65 -7.73
N ARG A 497 -28.22 21.44 -6.51
CA ARG A 497 -28.94 21.76 -5.27
C ARG A 497 -29.14 23.26 -5.04
N LEU A 498 -28.24 24.09 -5.58
CA LEU A 498 -28.35 25.55 -5.58
C LEU A 498 -29.22 26.12 -6.71
N GLY A 499 -29.68 25.27 -7.63
CA GLY A 499 -30.54 25.68 -8.75
C GLY A 499 -29.80 26.16 -10.00
N ASP A 500 -28.47 26.14 -10.01
CA ASP A 500 -27.67 26.51 -11.18
C ASP A 500 -27.49 25.31 -12.11
N MET A 501 -28.50 25.06 -12.93
CA MET A 501 -28.54 23.88 -13.80
C MET A 501 -27.50 23.92 -14.92
N GLU A 502 -27.07 25.11 -15.35
CA GLU A 502 -26.03 25.25 -16.37
C GLU A 502 -24.68 24.74 -15.83
N GLN A 503 -24.30 25.20 -14.64
CA GLN A 503 -23.08 24.73 -13.98
C GLN A 503 -23.18 23.26 -13.56
N ALA A 504 -24.33 22.83 -13.05
CA ALA A 504 -24.56 21.44 -12.66
C ALA A 504 -24.27 20.50 -13.83
N VAL A 505 -24.89 20.76 -14.99
CA VAL A 505 -24.67 19.98 -16.22
C VAL A 505 -23.21 20.00 -16.64
N HIS A 506 -22.57 21.17 -16.67
CA HIS A 506 -21.17 21.29 -17.09
C HIS A 506 -20.21 20.41 -16.27
N TRP A 507 -20.34 20.45 -14.94
CA TRP A 507 -19.44 19.71 -14.06
C TRP A 507 -19.76 18.21 -13.99
N LEU A 508 -21.05 17.84 -14.02
CA LEU A 508 -21.46 16.43 -14.06
C LEU A 508 -21.07 15.75 -15.39
N GLU A 509 -21.11 16.48 -16.53
CA GLU A 509 -20.60 15.96 -17.80
C GLU A 509 -19.10 15.66 -17.75
N LYS A 510 -18.30 16.54 -17.11
CA LYS A 510 -16.86 16.30 -16.89
C LYS A 510 -16.62 15.12 -15.96
N SER A 511 -17.38 15.01 -14.88
CA SER A 511 -17.30 13.89 -13.94
C SER A 511 -17.54 12.55 -14.65
N VAL A 512 -18.63 12.44 -15.43
CA VAL A 512 -18.94 11.23 -16.21
C VAL A 512 -17.89 10.92 -17.27
N ALA A 513 -17.18 11.92 -17.81
CA ALA A 513 -16.09 11.67 -18.75
C ALA A 513 -14.89 10.97 -18.09
N LEU A 514 -14.67 11.19 -16.78
CA LEU A 514 -13.60 10.56 -16.01
C LEU A 514 -14.04 9.23 -15.39
N VAL A 515 -15.31 9.12 -14.96
CA VAL A 515 -15.88 7.92 -14.32
C VAL A 515 -17.19 7.54 -15.04
N PRO A 516 -17.11 6.95 -16.24
CA PRO A 516 -18.27 6.73 -17.10
C PRO A 516 -19.20 5.59 -16.68
N ASP A 517 -18.78 4.76 -15.73
CA ASP A 517 -19.43 3.53 -15.28
C ASP A 517 -19.96 3.58 -13.83
N ASP A 518 -19.86 4.73 -13.16
CA ASP A 518 -20.46 4.91 -11.84
C ASP A 518 -21.95 5.25 -11.96
N SER A 519 -22.80 4.42 -11.34
CA SER A 519 -24.26 4.56 -11.43
C SER A 519 -24.79 5.83 -10.75
N THR A 520 -24.17 6.28 -9.67
CA THR A 520 -24.61 7.44 -8.90
C THR A 520 -24.31 8.73 -9.66
N ILE A 521 -23.10 8.85 -10.21
CA ILE A 521 -22.69 10.00 -11.03
C ILE A 521 -23.60 10.12 -12.28
N LEU A 522 -23.92 8.99 -12.91
CA LEU A 522 -24.84 8.95 -14.04
C LEU A 522 -26.27 9.37 -13.65
N ASP A 523 -26.74 9.00 -12.46
CA ASP A 523 -28.04 9.42 -11.92
C ASP A 523 -28.08 10.92 -11.63
N HIS A 524 -27.03 11.48 -11.00
CA HIS A 524 -26.91 12.92 -10.78
C HIS A 524 -26.95 13.71 -12.11
N LEU A 525 -26.19 13.26 -13.13
CA LEU A 525 -26.21 13.89 -14.45
C LEU A 525 -27.60 13.79 -15.09
N ALA A 526 -28.28 12.66 -14.94
CA ALA A 526 -29.62 12.48 -15.46
C ALA A 526 -30.63 13.42 -14.79
N ASP A 527 -30.54 13.59 -13.47
CA ASP A 527 -31.37 14.54 -12.71
C ASP A 527 -31.11 15.98 -13.19
N ALA A 528 -29.85 16.38 -13.36
CA ALA A 528 -29.48 17.70 -13.87
C ALA A 528 -29.98 17.93 -15.31
N TYR A 529 -29.82 16.94 -16.20
CA TYR A 529 -30.40 16.99 -17.54
C TYR A 529 -31.91 17.14 -17.52
N TRP A 530 -32.59 16.41 -16.63
CA TRP A 530 -34.02 16.51 -16.50
C TRP A 530 -34.40 17.95 -16.12
N GLN A 531 -33.82 18.51 -15.07
CA GLN A 531 -34.11 19.89 -14.64
C GLN A 531 -33.77 20.94 -15.70
N ALA A 532 -32.71 20.72 -16.48
CA ALA A 532 -32.34 21.57 -17.62
C ALA A 532 -33.27 21.42 -18.85
N GLY A 533 -34.27 20.52 -18.81
CA GLY A 533 -35.19 20.26 -19.91
C GLY A 533 -34.68 19.28 -20.97
N ARG A 534 -33.48 18.70 -20.79
CA ARG A 534 -32.83 17.71 -21.65
C ARG A 534 -33.37 16.29 -21.38
N ARG A 535 -34.68 16.12 -21.59
CA ARG A 535 -35.43 14.91 -21.13
C ARG A 535 -34.95 13.61 -21.78
N THR A 536 -34.53 13.66 -23.05
CA THR A 536 -34.05 12.46 -23.76
C THR A 536 -32.71 11.99 -23.21
N GLU A 537 -31.75 12.92 -23.03
CA GLU A 537 -30.47 12.56 -22.44
C GLU A 537 -30.61 12.11 -20.98
N ALA A 538 -31.49 12.75 -20.20
CA ALA A 538 -31.80 12.34 -18.83
C ALA A 538 -32.24 10.87 -18.75
N ARG A 539 -33.23 10.49 -19.57
CA ARG A 539 -33.75 9.11 -19.61
C ARG A 539 -32.67 8.11 -20.03
N PHE A 540 -31.82 8.47 -20.99
CA PHE A 540 -30.70 7.62 -21.40
C PHE A 540 -29.71 7.39 -20.24
N LYS A 541 -29.37 8.45 -19.50
CA LYS A 541 -28.44 8.36 -18.37
C LYS A 541 -29.02 7.58 -17.18
N TRP A 542 -30.29 7.78 -16.83
CA TRP A 542 -30.98 6.95 -15.84
C TRP A 542 -31.01 5.46 -16.22
N LEU A 543 -31.33 5.13 -17.48
CA LEU A 543 -31.29 3.73 -17.93
C LEU A 543 -29.90 3.13 -17.74
N ARG A 544 -28.85 3.87 -18.12
CA ARG A 544 -27.47 3.41 -17.95
C ARG A 544 -27.09 3.25 -16.48
N ALA A 545 -27.46 4.20 -15.62
CA ALA A 545 -27.26 4.11 -14.17
C ALA A 545 -27.92 2.85 -13.58
N LYS A 546 -29.16 2.56 -14.00
CA LYS A 546 -29.91 1.36 -13.58
C LYS A 546 -29.26 0.06 -14.06
N GLU A 547 -28.70 0.02 -15.26
CA GLU A 547 -27.98 -1.15 -15.80
C GLU A 547 -26.71 -1.48 -15.02
N LEU A 548 -26.00 -0.44 -14.56
CA LEU A 548 -24.72 -0.57 -13.88
C LEU A 548 -24.86 -0.86 -12.38
N SER A 549 -25.94 -0.38 -11.75
CA SER A 549 -26.18 -0.63 -10.33
C SER A 549 -26.66 -2.06 -10.05
N LYS A 550 -26.15 -2.64 -8.97
CA LYS A 550 -26.64 -3.91 -8.41
C LYS A 550 -27.65 -3.71 -7.27
N ASP A 551 -27.72 -2.50 -6.70
CA ASP A 551 -28.63 -2.16 -5.60
C ASP A 551 -30.08 -2.12 -6.08
N SER A 552 -30.93 -2.97 -5.49
CA SER A 552 -32.34 -3.07 -5.84
C SER A 552 -33.13 -1.79 -5.56
N ASP A 553 -32.82 -1.11 -4.46
CA ASP A 553 -33.54 0.09 -4.01
C ASP A 553 -33.18 1.27 -4.90
N PHE A 554 -31.89 1.42 -5.21
CA PHE A 554 -31.41 2.40 -6.19
C PHE A 554 -32.07 2.19 -7.56
N ARG A 555 -32.13 0.95 -8.05
CA ARG A 555 -32.79 0.63 -9.33
C ARG A 555 -34.28 0.91 -9.30
N ALA A 556 -34.97 0.64 -8.18
CA ALA A 556 -36.38 0.93 -8.00
C ALA A 556 -36.64 2.45 -7.97
N ALA A 557 -35.76 3.23 -7.35
CA ALA A 557 -35.83 4.68 -7.37
C ALA A 557 -35.73 5.24 -8.79
N ILE A 558 -34.76 4.74 -9.58
CA ILE A 558 -34.63 5.12 -11.00
C ILE A 558 -35.87 4.73 -11.81
N ASP A 559 -36.48 3.57 -11.55
CA ASP A 559 -37.73 3.18 -12.21
C ASP A 559 -38.88 4.16 -11.95
N GLY A 560 -38.91 4.77 -10.76
CA GLY A 560 -39.79 5.90 -10.45
C GLY A 560 -39.50 7.09 -11.36
N LYS A 561 -38.25 7.56 -11.39
CA LYS A 561 -37.79 8.68 -12.22
C LYS A 561 -38.08 8.46 -13.71
N LEU A 562 -37.91 7.25 -14.22
CA LEU A 562 -38.21 6.90 -15.61
C LEU A 562 -39.72 6.95 -15.93
N LYS A 563 -40.60 6.65 -14.97
CA LYS A 563 -42.05 6.69 -15.19
C LYS A 563 -42.60 8.12 -15.15
N SER A 564 -42.30 8.85 -14.10
CA SER A 564 -42.92 10.16 -13.81
C SER A 564 -42.01 11.36 -14.07
N GLY A 565 -40.72 11.14 -14.29
CA GLY A 565 -39.72 12.19 -14.15
C GLY A 565 -39.48 12.55 -12.68
N ILE A 566 -38.73 13.63 -12.47
CA ILE A 566 -38.55 14.28 -11.17
C ILE A 566 -39.21 15.67 -11.17
N GLU A 567 -39.71 16.07 -10.01
CA GLU A 567 -40.28 17.41 -9.78
C GLU A 567 -39.19 18.49 -9.81
N PRO A 568 -39.51 19.75 -10.13
CA PRO A 568 -38.55 20.85 -10.09
C PRO A 568 -37.84 20.93 -8.75
N ALA A 569 -36.50 21.03 -8.76
CA ALA A 569 -35.72 21.17 -7.54
C ALA A 569 -36.21 22.41 -6.77
N ALA A 570 -36.50 22.26 -5.47
CA ALA A 570 -36.86 23.38 -4.63
C ALA A 570 -35.68 24.36 -4.59
N THR A 571 -35.84 25.54 -5.20
CA THR A 571 -34.83 26.60 -5.14
C THR A 571 -34.61 27.01 -3.69
N VAL A 572 -33.49 26.59 -3.12
CA VAL A 572 -33.01 27.17 -1.86
C VAL A 572 -32.47 28.55 -2.21
N VAL A 573 -33.26 29.59 -1.94
CA VAL A 573 -32.80 30.97 -2.10
C VAL A 573 -31.68 31.18 -1.08
N VAL A 574 -30.43 31.08 -1.52
CA VAL A 574 -29.29 31.56 -0.74
C VAL A 574 -29.48 33.07 -0.62
N GLN A 575 -29.85 33.54 0.57
CA GLN A 575 -29.75 34.96 0.88
C GLN A 575 -28.27 35.33 0.68
N LYS A 576 -28.00 36.15 -0.34
CA LYS A 576 -26.70 36.81 -0.50
C LYS A 576 -26.51 37.67 0.75
N ASP A 577 -25.75 37.17 1.72
CA ASP A 577 -25.35 37.95 2.87
C ASP A 577 -24.35 38.99 2.37
N THR A 578 -24.80 40.23 2.21
CA THR A 578 -24.02 41.35 1.66
C THR A 578 -23.23 42.11 2.73
N SER A 579 -22.89 41.50 3.86
CA SER A 579 -22.01 42.13 4.86
C SER A 579 -20.57 41.63 4.73
N LEU A 580 -19.74 42.51 4.16
CA LEU A 580 -18.27 42.52 4.27
C LEU A 580 -17.81 42.64 5.73
#